data_AF-A0A970N2L8-F1
#
_entry.id   AF-A0A970N2L8-F1
#
_cell.length_a   1.000
_cell.length_b   1.000
_cell.length_c   1.000
_cell.angle_alpha   90.00
_cell.angle_beta   90.00
_cell.angle_gamma   90.00
#
_symmetry.space_group_name_H-M   'P 1'
#
loop_
_entity.id
_entity.type
_entity.pdbx_description
1 polymer ?
#
loop_
_entity_poly.entity_id
_entity_poly.type
_entity_poly.pdbx_seq_one_letter_code
_entity_poly.pdbx_strand_id
1 'polypeptide(L)'
;MAKEDKLPHSFVRQHLKEDCYLYPHTPEKLAYFCLHLLHGYKVYKKTHTDEAGSLSYEDFARNVIGRHNLNFLSETEARRKTYFKDDNYLAKLIVNLVNSHANKSDVDHAFTFVNPFDDMRIDKLKEIINGYYQFIKDDQDTFLKQYSFRIIKVFISGLRLLSIANYNDSFIVWRSLLETVANFKIFLKSNVKAQNLYLTRKNDMKIIIGIKEASSEEKNTINEQTQNRNNRKNATWWEKQRFQWVNHLFGKKEELSMKNIFIKAGLINYYAHYQIASLFTHEYFLNENDFKTISLLDYLITLYWKTFELIRNDLIKLFNKSRDDLKKIASFESEMRKLISCTQEIFNEFSLGLN
;
A
#
# COMPACT_ATOMS: atom_id res chain seq x y z
N MET A 1 14.50 -5.00 46.39
CA MET A 1 14.44 -4.10 45.23
C MET A 1 14.93 -4.88 44.01
N ALA A 2 14.08 -5.15 43.03
CA ALA A 2 14.52 -5.79 41.79
C ALA A 2 15.49 -4.85 41.05
N LYS A 3 16.66 -5.33 40.65
CA LYS A 3 17.55 -4.59 39.75
C LYS A 3 16.76 -4.32 38.48
N GLU A 4 16.58 -3.05 38.11
CA GLU A 4 16.05 -2.72 36.79
C GLU A 4 17.06 -3.21 35.76
N ASP A 5 16.73 -4.26 35.01
CA ASP A 5 17.57 -4.78 33.94
C ASP A 5 17.73 -3.70 32.86
N LYS A 6 18.86 -3.00 32.91
CA LYS A 6 19.27 -2.02 31.90
C LYS A 6 20.02 -2.74 30.81
N LEU A 7 19.67 -2.47 29.54
CA LEU A 7 20.43 -2.97 28.40
C LEU A 7 21.85 -2.41 28.44
N PRO A 8 22.89 -3.25 28.25
CA PRO A 8 24.26 -2.79 28.25
C PRO A 8 24.58 -2.00 26.97
N HIS A 9 25.53 -1.07 27.05
CA HIS A 9 26.01 -0.33 25.88
C HIS A 9 26.51 -1.24 24.75
N SER A 10 27.06 -2.42 25.08
CA SER A 10 27.50 -3.43 24.11
C SER A 10 26.36 -3.94 23.25
N PHE A 11 25.16 -4.14 23.82
CA PHE A 11 23.98 -4.57 23.08
C PHE A 11 23.58 -3.53 22.04
N VAL A 12 23.48 -2.26 22.46
CA VAL A 12 23.12 -1.16 21.56
C VAL A 12 24.16 -1.02 20.45
N ARG A 13 25.46 -1.02 20.81
CA ARG A 13 26.57 -0.92 19.85
C ARG A 13 26.54 -2.04 18.81
N GLN A 14 26.22 -3.27 19.21
CA GLN A 14 26.16 -4.41 18.30
C GLN A 14 25.07 -4.27 17.24
N HIS A 15 23.97 -3.59 17.56
CA HIS A 15 22.79 -3.52 16.69
C HIS A 15 22.71 -2.21 15.89
N LEU A 16 23.43 -1.16 16.27
CA LEU A 16 23.51 0.09 15.49
C LEU A 16 24.35 -0.13 14.23
N LYS A 17 23.79 0.22 13.06
CA LYS A 17 24.46 0.12 11.75
C LYS A 17 25.07 1.46 11.30
N GLU A 18 25.60 2.24 12.25
CA GLU A 18 26.31 3.49 11.91
C GLU A 18 27.68 3.18 11.29
N ASP A 19 28.12 4.02 10.35
CA ASP A 19 29.49 3.96 9.83
C ASP A 19 30.47 4.33 10.96
N CYS A 20 31.31 3.38 11.37
CA CYS A 20 32.22 3.58 12.48
C CYS A 20 33.30 4.66 12.26
N TYR A 21 33.56 5.04 11.00
CA TYR A 21 34.52 6.08 10.63
C TYR A 21 33.84 7.45 10.46
N LEU A 22 32.69 7.50 9.78
CA LEU A 22 31.97 8.76 9.50
C LEU A 22 31.05 9.19 10.64
N TYR A 23 30.47 8.24 11.38
CA TYR A 23 29.51 8.44 12.46
C TYR A 23 29.84 7.53 13.66
N PRO A 24 30.93 7.79 14.39
CA PRO A 24 31.40 6.87 15.42
C PRO A 24 30.40 6.71 16.58
N HIS A 25 30.39 5.53 17.18
CA HIS A 25 29.67 5.27 18.42
C HIS A 25 30.36 5.96 19.60
N THR A 26 29.80 7.07 20.06
CA THR A 26 30.26 7.74 21.28
C THR A 26 29.53 7.20 22.51
N PRO A 27 30.14 7.23 23.72
CA PRO A 27 29.45 6.87 24.95
C PRO A 27 28.13 7.61 25.16
N GLU A 28 28.07 8.89 24.77
CA GLU A 28 26.86 9.73 24.84
C GLU A 28 25.72 9.17 24.00
N LYS A 29 25.95 8.85 22.71
CA LYS A 29 24.99 8.16 21.84
C LYS A 29 24.46 6.85 22.44
N LEU A 30 25.36 6.00 22.95
CA LEU A 30 24.96 4.71 23.51
C LEU A 30 24.10 4.89 24.77
N ALA A 31 24.45 5.84 25.63
CA ALA A 31 23.67 6.21 26.80
C ALA A 31 22.29 6.79 26.42
N TYR A 32 22.24 7.65 25.39
CA TYR A 32 21.01 8.19 24.83
C TYR A 32 20.03 7.08 24.41
N PHE A 33 20.52 6.07 23.68
CA PHE A 33 19.70 4.89 23.32
C PHE A 33 19.25 4.11 24.56
N CYS A 34 20.16 3.72 25.45
CA CYS A 34 19.81 2.94 26.64
C CYS A 34 18.75 3.62 27.50
N LEU A 35 18.82 4.95 27.65
CA LEU A 35 17.85 5.74 28.42
C LEU A 35 16.47 5.75 27.74
N HIS A 36 16.41 6.06 26.45
CA HIS A 36 15.15 6.14 25.71
C HIS A 36 14.48 4.78 25.58
N LEU A 37 15.25 3.72 25.31
CA LEU A 37 14.75 2.35 25.22
C LEU A 37 14.12 1.90 26.53
N LEU A 38 14.76 2.18 27.67
CA LEU A 38 14.23 1.80 28.98
C LEU A 38 12.91 2.53 29.27
N HIS A 39 12.87 3.83 29.01
CA HIS A 39 11.67 4.62 29.22
C HIS A 39 10.53 4.17 28.30
N GLY A 40 10.83 3.99 27.01
CA GLY A 40 9.89 3.49 26.01
C GLY A 40 9.32 2.12 26.36
N TYR A 41 10.16 1.21 26.84
CA TYR A 41 9.73 -0.12 27.23
C TYR A 41 8.80 -0.09 28.46
N LYS A 42 9.06 0.78 29.43
CA LYS A 42 8.16 1.00 30.58
C LYS A 42 6.77 1.47 30.12
N VAL A 43 6.70 2.35 29.12
CA VAL A 43 5.43 2.81 28.53
C VAL A 43 4.75 1.70 27.74
N TYR A 44 5.50 0.95 26.94
CA TYR A 44 5.02 -0.19 26.17
C TYR A 44 4.37 -1.25 27.09
N LYS A 45 5.07 -1.65 28.16
CA LYS A 45 4.58 -2.67 29.11
C LYS A 45 3.31 -2.23 29.86
N LYS A 46 3.12 -0.92 30.08
CA LYS A 46 1.88 -0.39 30.69
C LYS A 46 0.67 -0.43 29.75
N THR A 47 0.92 -0.42 28.44
CA THR A 47 -0.14 -0.31 27.42
C THR A 47 -0.48 -1.66 26.78
N HIS A 48 0.34 -2.69 26.99
CA HIS A 48 0.18 -4.02 26.40
C HIS A 48 0.25 -5.09 27.50
N THR A 49 -0.86 -5.77 27.75
CA THR A 49 -0.95 -6.92 28.68
C THR A 49 -0.50 -8.21 27.99
N ASP A 50 -0.08 -9.23 28.78
CA ASP A 50 0.58 -10.44 28.28
C ASP A 50 -0.23 -11.27 27.27
N GLU A 51 -1.56 -11.11 27.23
CA GLU A 51 -2.45 -11.77 26.25
C GLU A 51 -2.25 -11.25 24.80
N ALA A 52 -1.60 -10.10 24.62
CA ALA A 52 -1.39 -9.43 23.33
C ALA A 52 -0.05 -9.76 22.65
N GLY A 53 0.78 -10.64 23.21
CA GLY A 53 2.13 -10.90 22.71
C GLY A 53 3.11 -9.79 23.10
N SER A 54 3.39 -9.68 24.40
CA SER A 54 4.34 -8.71 24.94
C SER A 54 5.77 -9.03 24.49
N LEU A 55 6.47 -8.03 23.94
CA LEU A 55 7.88 -8.18 23.58
C LEU A 55 8.76 -8.23 24.84
N SER A 56 9.82 -9.04 24.78
CA SER A 56 10.94 -8.91 25.72
C SER A 56 11.58 -7.51 25.59
N TYR A 57 12.28 -7.05 26.63
CA TYR A 57 12.95 -5.75 26.57
C TYR A 57 14.01 -5.71 25.45
N GLU A 58 14.70 -6.83 25.23
CA GLU A 58 15.68 -6.96 24.15
C GLU A 58 15.03 -6.87 22.77
N ASP A 59 13.90 -7.55 22.54
CA ASP A 59 13.23 -7.52 21.24
C ASP A 59 12.60 -6.15 20.96
N PHE A 60 12.03 -5.51 21.98
CA PHE A 60 11.60 -4.12 21.88
C PHE A 60 12.76 -3.21 21.45
N ALA A 61 13.93 -3.37 22.07
CA ALA A 61 15.11 -2.59 21.74
C ALA A 61 15.66 -2.87 20.34
N ARG A 62 15.72 -4.15 19.91
CA ARG A 62 16.11 -4.51 18.53
C ARG A 62 15.20 -3.84 17.51
N ASN A 63 13.90 -3.78 17.77
CA ASN A 63 12.93 -3.17 16.86
C ASN A 63 13.12 -1.65 16.75
N VAL A 64 13.31 -0.95 17.88
CA VAL A 64 13.58 0.49 17.86
C VAL A 64 14.91 0.80 17.16
N ILE A 65 15.97 0.05 17.45
CA ILE A 65 17.29 0.21 16.81
C ILE A 65 17.21 -0.10 15.31
N GLY A 66 16.48 -1.16 14.93
CA GLY A 66 16.22 -1.49 13.53
C GLY A 66 15.55 -0.34 12.77
N ARG A 67 14.49 0.25 13.34
CA ARG A 67 13.82 1.42 12.76
C ARG A 67 14.73 2.64 12.66
N HIS A 68 15.57 2.87 13.66
CA HIS A 68 16.59 3.91 13.59
C HIS A 68 17.53 3.67 12.41
N ASN A 69 18.09 2.46 12.28
CA ASN A 69 19.04 2.14 11.22
C ASN A 69 18.46 2.35 9.82
N LEU A 70 17.18 2.00 9.60
CA LEU A 70 16.49 2.23 8.33
C LEU A 70 16.36 3.73 8.03
N ASN A 71 15.93 4.52 9.02
CA ASN A 71 15.70 5.95 8.83
C ASN A 71 17.02 6.74 8.73
N PHE A 72 18.05 6.32 9.45
CA PHE A 72 19.34 7.02 9.57
C PHE A 72 19.99 7.32 8.22
N LEU A 73 19.89 6.40 7.26
CA LEU A 73 20.49 6.57 5.93
C LEU A 73 19.83 7.68 5.10
N SER A 74 18.55 7.94 5.34
CA SER A 74 17.79 8.99 4.64
C SER A 74 17.96 10.39 5.24
N GLU A 75 18.58 10.51 6.41
CA GLU A 75 18.79 11.79 7.10
C GLU A 75 19.95 12.58 6.51
N THR A 76 19.91 13.91 6.65
CA THR A 76 21.03 14.78 6.25
C THR A 76 22.30 14.48 7.07
N GLU A 77 23.48 14.74 6.51
CA GLU A 77 24.74 14.50 7.22
C GLU A 77 24.82 15.24 8.56
N ALA A 78 24.40 16.50 8.60
CA ALA A 78 24.34 17.29 9.83
C ALA A 78 23.45 16.61 10.87
N ARG A 79 22.28 16.13 10.46
CA ARG A 79 21.33 15.45 11.34
C ARG A 79 21.87 14.11 11.84
N ARG A 80 22.52 13.31 10.99
CA ARG A 80 23.19 12.06 11.39
C ARG A 80 24.28 12.28 12.45
N LYS A 81 24.95 13.43 12.44
CA LYS A 81 25.97 13.79 13.44
C LYS A 81 25.38 14.26 14.77
N THR A 82 24.12 14.71 14.81
CA THR A 82 23.56 15.36 16.01
C THR A 82 22.21 14.79 16.47
N TYR A 83 21.71 13.70 15.89
CA TYR A 83 20.37 13.17 16.22
C TYR A 83 20.21 12.84 17.72
N PHE A 84 21.28 12.38 18.37
CA PHE A 84 21.30 12.00 19.79
C PHE A 84 21.23 13.18 20.75
N LYS A 85 21.31 14.41 20.22
CA LYS A 85 21.07 15.66 20.97
C LYS A 85 19.60 16.10 20.92
N ASP A 86 18.77 15.41 20.14
CA ASP A 86 17.33 15.67 20.07
C ASP A 86 16.58 14.59 20.86
N ASP A 87 16.13 14.95 22.06
CA ASP A 87 15.38 14.08 22.96
C ASP A 87 14.08 13.55 22.31
N ASN A 88 13.55 14.24 21.30
CA ASN A 88 12.32 13.81 20.65
C ASN A 88 12.53 12.76 19.56
N TYR A 89 13.75 12.56 19.06
CA TYR A 89 13.98 11.71 17.91
C TYR A 89 13.67 10.24 18.20
N LEU A 90 14.35 9.63 19.19
CA LEU A 90 14.04 8.25 19.58
C LEU A 90 12.67 8.12 20.23
N ALA A 91 12.23 9.14 21.00
CA ALA A 91 10.90 9.14 21.59
C ALA A 91 9.79 8.99 20.53
N LYS A 92 9.90 9.69 19.39
CA LYS A 92 8.96 9.54 18.26
C LYS A 92 9.00 8.13 17.65
N LEU A 93 10.19 7.56 17.44
CA LEU A 93 10.32 6.20 16.91
C LEU A 93 9.71 5.16 17.84
N ILE A 94 9.92 5.32 19.14
CA ILE A 94 9.34 4.52 20.21
C ILE A 94 7.81 4.63 20.21
N VAL A 95 7.25 5.84 20.23
CA VAL A 95 5.80 6.05 20.24
C VAL A 95 5.16 5.42 18.99
N ASN A 96 5.78 5.58 17.82
CA ASN A 96 5.30 4.95 16.59
C ASN A 96 5.34 3.42 16.67
N LEU A 97 6.39 2.83 17.25
CA LEU A 97 6.47 1.38 17.46
C LEU A 97 5.41 0.90 18.45
N VAL A 98 5.24 1.61 19.57
CA VAL A 98 4.24 1.27 20.60
C VAL A 98 2.82 1.33 20.02
N ASN A 99 2.48 2.39 19.28
CA ASN A 99 1.18 2.51 18.64
C ASN A 99 0.95 1.43 17.58
N SER A 100 1.97 1.14 16.76
CA SER A 100 1.91 0.05 15.77
C SER A 100 1.71 -1.31 16.43
N HIS A 101 2.32 -1.54 17.59
CA HIS A 101 2.09 -2.75 18.39
C HIS A 101 0.70 -2.78 19.02
N ALA A 102 0.16 -1.65 19.48
CA ALA A 102 -1.18 -1.61 20.09
C ALA A 102 -2.24 -1.98 19.06
N ASN A 103 -2.05 -1.53 17.82
CA ASN A 103 -2.88 -1.86 16.67
C ASN A 103 -2.84 -3.37 16.32
N LYS A 104 -1.86 -4.17 16.81
CA LYS A 104 -1.80 -5.63 16.58
C LYS A 104 -2.86 -6.40 17.36
N SER A 105 -3.29 -5.84 18.49
CA SER A 105 -4.25 -6.47 19.41
C SER A 105 -5.68 -6.00 19.14
N ASP A 106 -5.84 -5.05 18.23
CA ASP A 106 -7.13 -4.56 17.78
C ASP A 106 -7.71 -5.53 16.74
N VAL A 107 -8.75 -6.27 17.14
CA VAL A 107 -9.47 -7.25 16.29
C VAL A 107 -10.06 -6.57 15.05
N ASP A 108 -10.33 -5.26 15.14
CA ASP A 108 -10.84 -4.50 14.02
C ASP A 108 -9.73 -4.09 13.03
N HIS A 109 -8.46 -4.08 13.41
CA HIS A 109 -7.36 -3.62 12.55
C HIS A 109 -7.17 -4.51 11.32
N ALA A 110 -7.16 -3.91 10.14
CA ALA A 110 -7.10 -4.63 8.86
C ALA A 110 -5.78 -5.38 8.63
N PHE A 111 -4.70 -4.92 9.26
CA PHE A 111 -3.38 -5.53 9.19
C PHE A 111 -3.07 -6.26 10.50
N THR A 112 -3.23 -7.57 10.50
CA THR A 112 -2.92 -8.43 11.66
C THR A 112 -1.45 -8.85 11.72
N PHE A 113 -0.70 -8.64 10.63
CA PHE A 113 0.73 -8.89 10.55
C PHE A 113 1.52 -7.56 10.48
N VAL A 114 2.40 -7.35 11.46
CA VAL A 114 3.29 -6.19 11.53
C VAL A 114 4.73 -6.70 11.58
N ASN A 115 5.49 -6.44 10.53
CA ASN A 115 6.91 -6.76 10.51
C ASN A 115 7.65 -5.68 11.32
N PRO A 116 8.38 -6.05 12.39
CA PRO A 116 9.11 -5.07 13.19
C PRO A 116 10.19 -4.30 12.41
N PHE A 117 10.62 -4.84 11.27
CA PHE A 117 11.58 -4.25 10.36
C PHE A 117 10.92 -3.58 9.14
N ASP A 118 9.62 -3.30 9.21
CA ASP A 118 8.93 -2.55 8.15
C ASP A 118 9.60 -1.19 7.92
N ASP A 119 9.71 -0.83 6.64
CA ASP A 119 9.99 0.54 6.26
C ASP A 119 8.91 1.44 6.85
N MET A 120 9.31 2.54 7.49
CA MET A 120 8.38 3.46 8.16
C MET A 120 7.28 3.99 7.21
N ARG A 121 7.56 4.08 5.92
CA ARG A 121 6.59 4.48 4.88
C ARG A 121 5.55 3.41 4.64
N ILE A 122 5.93 2.13 4.68
CA ILE A 122 4.99 1.00 4.61
C ILE A 122 4.07 1.04 5.83
N ASP A 123 4.63 1.20 7.03
CA ASP A 123 3.84 1.35 8.26
C ASP A 123 2.84 2.50 8.15
N LYS A 124 3.29 3.66 7.66
CA LYS A 124 2.42 4.83 7.50
C LYS A 124 1.30 4.57 6.50
N LEU A 125 1.58 3.91 5.37
CA LEU A 125 0.56 3.50 4.41
C LEU A 125 -0.45 2.54 5.04
N LYS A 126 0.00 1.57 5.85
CA LYS A 126 -0.90 0.66 6.57
C LYS A 126 -1.85 1.41 7.50
N GLU A 127 -1.35 2.39 8.26
CA GLU A 127 -2.18 3.23 9.14
C GLU A 127 -3.24 4.01 8.36
N ILE A 128 -2.85 4.62 7.23
CA ILE A 128 -3.77 5.35 6.36
C ILE A 128 -4.85 4.40 5.82
N ILE A 129 -4.44 3.29 5.21
CA ILE A 129 -5.36 2.32 4.63
C ILE A 129 -6.25 1.68 5.69
N ASN A 130 -5.75 1.39 6.89
CA ASN A 130 -6.56 0.90 7.99
C ASN A 130 -7.60 1.95 8.42
N GLY A 131 -7.22 3.22 8.49
CA GLY A 131 -8.16 4.32 8.75
C GLY A 131 -9.32 4.34 7.74
N TYR A 132 -9.02 4.23 6.44
CA TYR A 132 -10.05 4.12 5.40
C TYR A 132 -10.80 2.79 5.42
N TYR A 133 -10.20 1.70 5.91
CA TYR A 133 -10.88 0.42 6.09
C TYR A 133 -11.94 0.51 7.19
N GLN A 134 -11.57 1.00 8.39
CA GLN A 134 -12.53 1.21 9.49
C GLN A 134 -13.68 2.12 9.06
N PHE A 135 -13.34 3.12 8.26
CA PHE A 135 -14.27 4.10 7.73
C PHE A 135 -15.38 3.52 6.83
N ILE A 136 -15.09 2.46 6.07
CA ILE A 136 -16.01 1.94 5.05
C ILE A 136 -16.49 0.51 5.31
N LYS A 137 -15.89 -0.22 6.25
CA LYS A 137 -16.15 -1.67 6.42
C LYS A 137 -17.62 -1.97 6.74
N ASP A 138 -18.33 -1.06 7.39
CA ASP A 138 -19.72 -1.27 7.80
C ASP A 138 -20.76 -0.57 6.89
N ASP A 139 -20.31 0.25 5.94
CA ASP A 139 -21.20 1.04 5.05
C ASP A 139 -21.02 0.61 3.59
N GLN A 140 -21.62 -0.52 3.21
CA GLN A 140 -21.47 -1.13 1.88
C GLN A 140 -22.83 -1.34 1.17
N ASP A 141 -23.75 -0.41 1.38
CA ASP A 141 -25.14 -0.47 0.89
C ASP A 141 -25.28 -0.32 -0.63
N THR A 142 -24.34 0.37 -1.28
CA THR A 142 -24.35 0.62 -2.73
C THR A 142 -23.21 -0.10 -3.46
N PHE A 143 -23.38 -0.31 -4.77
CA PHE A 143 -22.35 -0.90 -5.63
C PHE A 143 -21.01 -0.15 -5.55
N LEU A 144 -21.04 1.19 -5.59
CA LEU A 144 -19.82 2.01 -5.52
C LEU A 144 -19.11 1.88 -4.17
N LYS A 145 -19.85 1.80 -3.06
CA LYS A 145 -19.26 1.59 -1.73
C LYS A 145 -18.66 0.19 -1.58
N GLN A 146 -19.36 -0.86 -2.04
CA GLN A 146 -18.80 -2.22 -2.11
C GLN A 146 -17.54 -2.30 -2.96
N TYR A 147 -17.52 -1.60 -4.10
CA TYR A 147 -16.36 -1.56 -4.99
C TYR A 147 -15.19 -0.81 -4.34
N SER A 148 -15.47 0.28 -3.61
CA SER A 148 -14.49 1.02 -2.81
C SER A 148 -13.88 0.15 -1.72
N PHE A 149 -14.71 -0.65 -1.02
CA PHE A 149 -14.21 -1.61 -0.03
C PHE A 149 -13.29 -2.65 -0.63
N ARG A 150 -13.63 -3.15 -1.83
CA ARG A 150 -12.73 -4.04 -2.58
C ARG A 150 -11.39 -3.37 -2.88
N ILE A 151 -11.38 -2.10 -3.30
CA ILE A 151 -10.13 -1.36 -3.54
C ILE A 151 -9.25 -1.34 -2.28
N ILE A 152 -9.83 -0.99 -1.12
CA ILE A 152 -9.10 -1.00 0.16
C ILE A 152 -8.57 -2.39 0.52
N LYS A 153 -9.33 -3.46 0.29
CA LYS A 153 -8.84 -4.83 0.47
C LYS A 153 -7.64 -5.16 -0.40
N VAL A 154 -7.62 -4.71 -1.66
CA VAL A 154 -6.47 -4.92 -2.55
C VAL A 154 -5.25 -4.13 -2.07
N PHE A 155 -5.43 -2.90 -1.55
CA PHE A 155 -4.36 -2.17 -0.86
C PHE A 155 -3.79 -2.98 0.31
N ILE A 156 -4.65 -3.53 1.17
CA ILE A 156 -4.23 -4.32 2.34
C ILE A 156 -3.35 -5.49 1.90
N SER A 157 -3.78 -6.27 0.90
CA SER A 157 -2.99 -7.37 0.36
C SER A 157 -1.63 -6.92 -0.17
N GLY A 158 -1.61 -5.82 -0.93
CA GLY A 158 -0.39 -5.29 -1.54
C GLY A 158 0.64 -4.81 -0.52
N LEU A 159 0.19 -4.05 0.47
CA LEU A 159 1.04 -3.52 1.54
C LEU A 159 1.54 -4.63 2.49
N ARG A 160 0.76 -5.70 2.69
CA ARG A 160 1.22 -6.88 3.43
C ARG A 160 2.38 -7.57 2.71
N LEU A 161 2.34 -7.65 1.38
CA LEU A 161 3.43 -8.24 0.59
C LEU A 161 4.69 -7.37 0.61
N LEU A 162 4.55 -6.03 0.50
CA LEU A 162 5.69 -5.11 0.66
C LEU A 162 6.36 -5.29 2.02
N SER A 163 5.55 -5.46 3.07
CA SER A 163 6.01 -5.61 4.44
C SER A 163 6.90 -6.84 4.66
N ILE A 164 6.71 -7.91 3.89
CA ILE A 164 7.55 -9.12 3.95
C ILE A 164 8.60 -9.17 2.84
N ALA A 165 8.89 -8.03 2.20
CA ALA A 165 9.82 -7.92 1.07
C ALA A 165 9.49 -8.83 -0.13
N ASN A 166 8.21 -9.19 -0.33
CA ASN A 166 7.77 -9.91 -1.51
C ASN A 166 7.32 -8.90 -2.60
N TYR A 167 8.31 -8.23 -3.20
CA TYR A 167 8.08 -7.11 -4.12
C TYR A 167 7.45 -7.55 -5.44
N ASN A 168 7.80 -8.73 -5.95
CA ASN A 168 7.22 -9.28 -7.19
C ASN A 168 5.69 -9.42 -7.07
N ASP A 169 5.23 -10.12 -6.05
CA ASP A 169 3.79 -10.34 -5.85
C ASP A 169 3.09 -9.03 -5.48
N SER A 170 3.75 -8.16 -4.72
CA SER A 170 3.22 -6.82 -4.44
C SER A 170 3.00 -6.03 -5.74
N PHE A 171 3.94 -6.09 -6.69
CA PHE A 171 3.81 -5.38 -7.95
C PHE A 171 2.65 -5.92 -8.83
N ILE A 172 2.41 -7.24 -8.80
CA ILE A 172 1.22 -7.87 -9.41
C ILE A 172 -0.05 -7.32 -8.77
N VAL A 173 -0.09 -7.25 -7.44
CA VAL A 173 -1.25 -6.72 -6.71
C VAL A 173 -1.46 -5.23 -7.00
N TRP A 174 -0.40 -4.43 -7.08
CA TRP A 174 -0.47 -3.03 -7.48
C TRP A 174 -1.04 -2.87 -8.89
N ARG A 175 -0.64 -3.71 -9.85
CA ARG A 175 -1.20 -3.70 -11.20
C ARG A 175 -2.71 -3.94 -11.19
N SER A 176 -3.16 -4.96 -10.47
CA SER A 176 -4.58 -5.29 -10.29
C SER A 176 -5.34 -4.16 -9.56
N LEU A 177 -4.70 -3.51 -8.59
CA LEU A 177 -5.23 -2.35 -7.88
C LEU A 177 -5.48 -1.19 -8.85
N LEU A 178 -4.51 -0.85 -9.70
CA LEU A 178 -4.64 0.24 -10.67
C LEU A 178 -5.79 0.01 -11.66
N GLU A 179 -5.95 -1.23 -12.15
CA GLU A 179 -7.09 -1.60 -13.00
C GLU A 179 -8.42 -1.45 -12.27
N THR A 180 -8.47 -1.87 -11.00
CA THR A 180 -9.65 -1.72 -10.15
C THR A 180 -9.98 -0.25 -9.94
N VAL A 181 -8.99 0.61 -9.67
CA VAL A 181 -9.16 2.06 -9.56
C VAL A 181 -9.65 2.67 -10.88
N ALA A 182 -9.13 2.26 -12.02
CA ALA A 182 -9.59 2.74 -13.33
C ALA A 182 -11.07 2.41 -13.57
N ASN A 183 -11.48 1.18 -13.27
CA ASN A 183 -12.89 0.77 -13.36
C ASN A 183 -13.77 1.59 -12.42
N PHE A 184 -13.33 1.80 -11.18
CA PHE A 184 -14.04 2.65 -10.20
C PHE A 184 -14.23 4.08 -10.70
N LYS A 185 -13.18 4.69 -11.25
CA LYS A 185 -13.23 6.02 -11.87
C LYS A 185 -14.21 6.08 -13.04
N ILE A 186 -14.31 5.01 -13.83
CA ILE A 186 -15.33 4.92 -14.87
C ILE A 186 -16.73 4.83 -14.25
N PHE A 187 -16.93 3.98 -13.24
CA PHE A 187 -18.23 3.83 -12.58
C PHE A 187 -18.75 5.13 -11.99
N LEU A 188 -17.87 5.95 -11.40
CA LEU A 188 -18.21 7.28 -10.88
C LEU A 188 -18.67 8.26 -11.96
N LYS A 189 -18.11 8.16 -13.18
CA LYS A 189 -18.47 9.04 -14.32
C LYS A 189 -19.64 8.50 -15.13
N SER A 190 -19.92 7.20 -15.03
CA SER A 190 -20.94 6.51 -15.82
C SER A 190 -22.29 6.45 -15.11
N ASN A 191 -23.36 6.23 -15.88
CA ASN A 191 -24.68 5.94 -15.31
C ASN A 191 -24.77 4.50 -14.78
N VAL A 192 -25.90 4.20 -14.12
CA VAL A 192 -26.22 2.86 -13.58
C VAL A 192 -26.12 1.74 -14.63
N LYS A 193 -26.27 2.07 -15.93
CA LYS A 193 -26.18 1.09 -17.02
C LYS A 193 -24.81 0.42 -17.09
N ALA A 194 -23.71 1.16 -16.93
CA ALA A 194 -22.36 0.58 -16.98
C ALA A 194 -22.11 -0.39 -15.81
N GLN A 195 -22.62 -0.04 -14.62
CA GLN A 195 -22.54 -0.88 -13.42
C GLN A 195 -23.34 -2.17 -13.60
N ASN A 196 -24.56 -2.08 -14.13
CA ASN A 196 -25.39 -3.24 -14.44
C ASN A 196 -24.73 -4.15 -15.48
N LEU A 197 -24.20 -3.58 -16.57
CA LEU A 197 -23.47 -4.35 -17.60
C LEU A 197 -22.25 -5.06 -17.01
N TYR A 198 -21.53 -4.43 -16.09
CA TYR A 198 -20.42 -5.05 -15.39
C TYR A 198 -20.87 -6.23 -14.52
N LEU A 199 -21.97 -6.09 -13.79
CA LEU A 199 -22.55 -7.15 -12.95
C LEU A 199 -23.09 -8.32 -13.78
N THR A 200 -23.83 -8.04 -14.86
CA THR A 200 -24.29 -9.06 -15.81
C THR A 200 -23.09 -9.84 -16.35
N ARG A 201 -22.07 -9.15 -16.85
CA ARG A 201 -20.85 -9.80 -17.35
C ARG A 201 -20.15 -10.64 -16.28
N LYS A 202 -20.07 -10.16 -15.04
CA LYS A 202 -19.49 -10.93 -13.93
C LYS A 202 -20.25 -12.24 -13.70
N ASN A 203 -21.58 -12.21 -13.78
CA ASN A 203 -22.42 -13.40 -13.61
C ASN A 203 -22.35 -14.34 -14.81
N ASP A 204 -22.39 -13.82 -16.04
CA ASP A 204 -22.20 -14.60 -17.26
C ASP A 204 -20.86 -15.34 -17.23
N MET A 205 -19.79 -14.65 -16.82
CA MET A 205 -18.45 -15.25 -16.75
C MET A 205 -18.38 -16.39 -15.73
N LYS A 206 -19.07 -16.29 -14.59
CA LYS A 206 -19.14 -17.39 -13.61
C LYS A 206 -19.78 -18.65 -14.21
N ILE A 207 -20.77 -18.46 -15.09
CA ILE A 207 -21.43 -19.57 -15.78
C ILE A 207 -20.50 -20.17 -16.84
N ILE A 208 -19.88 -19.32 -17.67
CA ILE A 208 -18.96 -19.75 -18.74
C ILE A 208 -17.81 -20.61 -18.19
N ILE A 209 -17.22 -20.22 -17.06
CA ILE A 209 -16.08 -20.94 -16.45
C ILE A 209 -16.52 -22.04 -15.48
N GLY A 210 -17.82 -22.33 -15.38
CA GLY A 210 -18.34 -23.44 -14.58
C GLY A 210 -18.37 -23.23 -13.05
N ILE A 211 -18.19 -21.99 -12.57
CA ILE A 211 -18.32 -21.67 -11.13
C ILE A 211 -19.80 -21.63 -10.69
N LYS A 212 -20.71 -21.26 -11.60
CA LYS A 212 -22.15 -21.22 -11.34
C LYS A 212 -22.86 -22.17 -12.31
N GLU A 213 -23.65 -23.08 -11.76
CA GLU A 213 -24.55 -23.90 -12.57
C GLU A 213 -25.62 -23.03 -13.25
N ALA A 214 -25.96 -23.41 -14.47
CA ALA A 214 -26.94 -22.72 -15.31
C ALA A 214 -27.62 -23.74 -16.22
N SER A 215 -28.85 -23.44 -16.62
CA SER A 215 -29.60 -24.29 -17.54
C SER A 215 -28.95 -24.33 -18.92
N SER A 216 -29.28 -25.33 -19.73
CA SER A 216 -28.80 -25.41 -21.12
C SER A 216 -29.22 -24.19 -21.95
N GLU A 217 -30.43 -23.66 -21.70
CA GLU A 217 -30.96 -22.48 -22.38
C GLU A 217 -30.20 -21.19 -22.00
N GLU A 218 -29.88 -21.02 -20.72
CA GLU A 218 -29.07 -19.89 -20.24
C GLU A 218 -27.66 -19.93 -20.84
N LYS A 219 -27.04 -21.12 -20.88
CA LYS A 219 -25.71 -21.31 -21.49
C LYS A 219 -25.74 -20.98 -22.99
N ASN A 220 -26.76 -21.42 -23.71
CA ASN A 220 -26.91 -21.13 -25.14
C ASN A 220 -27.05 -19.62 -25.39
N THR A 221 -27.88 -18.95 -24.59
CA THR A 221 -28.06 -17.48 -24.67
C THR A 221 -26.75 -16.73 -24.43
N ILE A 222 -25.98 -17.13 -23.42
CA ILE A 222 -24.68 -16.50 -23.10
C ILE A 222 -23.66 -16.76 -24.22
N ASN A 223 -23.67 -17.95 -24.82
CA ASN A 223 -22.78 -18.32 -25.92
C ASN A 223 -23.10 -17.51 -27.19
N GLU A 224 -24.37 -17.36 -27.56
CA GLU A 224 -24.79 -16.52 -28.68
C GLU A 224 -24.39 -15.06 -28.48
N GLN A 225 -24.62 -14.53 -27.28
CA GLN A 225 -24.18 -13.19 -26.95
C GLN A 225 -22.66 -13.07 -27.10
N THR A 226 -21.89 -14.03 -26.57
CA THR A 226 -20.42 -14.09 -26.67
C THR A 226 -19.95 -14.11 -28.12
N GLN A 227 -20.54 -14.93 -28.98
CA GLN A 227 -20.20 -14.98 -30.40
C GLN A 227 -20.48 -13.63 -31.11
N ASN A 228 -21.64 -13.02 -30.85
CA ASN A 228 -21.97 -11.70 -31.40
C ASN A 228 -21.00 -10.60 -30.96
N ARG A 229 -20.45 -10.72 -29.75
CA ARG A 229 -19.43 -9.82 -29.19
C ARG A 229 -18.06 -10.00 -29.86
N ASN A 230 -17.73 -11.24 -30.23
CA ASN A 230 -16.45 -11.59 -30.87
C ASN A 230 -16.32 -11.08 -32.30
N ASN A 231 -17.44 -10.82 -33.00
CA ASN A 231 -17.47 -10.38 -34.39
C ASN A 231 -16.98 -8.92 -34.63
N ARG A 232 -16.57 -8.19 -33.60
CA ARG A 232 -15.95 -6.85 -33.75
C ARG A 232 -14.45 -6.95 -34.01
N LYS A 233 -13.91 -6.23 -35.00
CA LYS A 233 -12.49 -6.30 -35.38
C LYS A 233 -11.56 -5.70 -34.31
N ASN A 234 -10.35 -6.26 -34.18
CA ASN A 234 -9.14 -5.70 -33.53
C ASN A 234 -8.89 -5.90 -32.02
N ALA A 235 -9.65 -6.72 -31.29
CA ALA A 235 -9.30 -7.09 -29.90
C ALA A 235 -9.35 -8.61 -29.70
N THR A 236 -8.51 -9.15 -28.81
CA THR A 236 -8.53 -10.59 -28.49
C THR A 236 -9.87 -10.98 -27.87
N TRP A 237 -10.22 -12.27 -27.95
CA TRP A 237 -11.44 -12.80 -27.33
C TRP A 237 -11.54 -12.41 -25.84
N TRP A 238 -10.43 -12.52 -25.12
CA TRP A 238 -10.37 -12.19 -23.70
C TRP A 238 -10.59 -10.70 -23.42
N GLU A 239 -9.98 -9.79 -24.18
CA GLU A 239 -10.15 -8.35 -23.99
C GLU A 239 -11.58 -7.89 -24.27
N LYS A 240 -12.20 -8.46 -25.31
CA LYS A 240 -13.63 -8.27 -25.58
C LYS A 240 -14.44 -8.72 -24.38
N GLN A 241 -14.21 -9.94 -23.89
CA GLN A 241 -14.91 -10.43 -22.71
C GLN A 241 -14.69 -9.57 -21.47
N ARG A 242 -13.48 -9.01 -21.30
CA ARG A 242 -13.08 -8.23 -20.11
C ARG A 242 -13.65 -6.81 -20.11
N PHE A 243 -13.70 -6.15 -21.26
CA PHE A 243 -13.98 -4.71 -21.36
C PHE A 243 -15.27 -4.36 -22.08
N GLN A 244 -16.05 -5.34 -22.52
CA GLN A 244 -17.29 -5.02 -23.23
C GLN A 244 -18.30 -4.20 -22.40
N TRP A 245 -18.30 -4.33 -21.07
CA TRP A 245 -19.21 -3.54 -20.23
C TRP A 245 -18.99 -2.02 -20.38
N VAL A 246 -17.78 -1.59 -20.75
CA VAL A 246 -17.43 -0.19 -21.06
C VAL A 246 -17.50 0.16 -22.54
N ASN A 247 -17.87 -0.76 -23.42
CA ASN A 247 -17.87 -0.58 -24.88
C ASN A 247 -18.67 0.64 -25.36
N HIS A 248 -19.75 1.00 -24.65
CA HIS A 248 -20.54 2.19 -24.96
C HIS A 248 -19.80 3.51 -24.74
N LEU A 249 -18.67 3.50 -24.02
CA LEU A 249 -17.80 4.65 -23.78
C LEU A 249 -16.71 4.80 -24.86
N PHE A 250 -16.60 3.84 -25.78
CA PHE A 250 -15.60 3.82 -26.84
C PHE A 250 -16.22 4.11 -28.20
N GLY A 251 -15.47 4.83 -29.05
CA GLY A 251 -15.85 5.04 -30.44
C GLY A 251 -15.86 3.73 -31.23
N LYS A 252 -16.63 3.64 -32.33
CA LYS A 252 -16.72 2.42 -33.18
C LYS A 252 -15.37 1.90 -33.69
N LYS A 253 -14.35 2.76 -33.76
CA LYS A 253 -12.98 2.43 -34.23
C LYS A 253 -11.96 2.33 -33.09
N GLU A 254 -12.32 2.66 -31.84
CA GLU A 254 -11.41 2.56 -30.70
C GLU A 254 -11.29 1.11 -30.25
N GLU A 255 -10.05 0.66 -29.99
CA GLU A 255 -9.77 -0.68 -29.50
C GLU A 255 -10.18 -0.83 -28.02
N LEU A 256 -10.71 -2.00 -27.65
CA LEU A 256 -10.99 -2.34 -26.27
C LEU A 256 -9.71 -2.83 -25.58
N SER A 257 -8.94 -1.92 -25.00
CA SER A 257 -7.69 -2.23 -24.29
C SER A 257 -7.58 -1.50 -22.95
N MET A 258 -6.70 -1.96 -22.05
CA MET A 258 -6.45 -1.28 -20.78
C MET A 258 -5.92 0.14 -20.97
N LYS A 259 -5.14 0.40 -22.02
CA LYS A 259 -4.65 1.75 -22.36
C LYS A 259 -5.82 2.70 -22.54
N ASN A 260 -6.80 2.31 -23.35
CA ASN A 260 -7.97 3.15 -23.63
C ASN A 260 -8.88 3.30 -22.40
N ILE A 261 -8.97 2.27 -21.55
CA ILE A 261 -9.64 2.39 -20.24
C ILE A 261 -8.96 3.42 -19.34
N PHE A 262 -7.62 3.41 -19.26
CA PHE A 262 -6.88 4.42 -18.50
C PHE A 262 -7.09 5.82 -19.08
N ILE A 263 -7.15 5.99 -20.40
CA ILE A 263 -7.50 7.29 -21.02
C ILE A 263 -8.87 7.76 -20.53
N LYS A 264 -9.92 6.94 -20.63
CA LYS A 264 -11.28 7.33 -20.18
C LYS A 264 -11.36 7.56 -18.66
N ALA A 265 -10.59 6.80 -17.88
CA ALA A 265 -10.47 6.99 -16.44
C ALA A 265 -9.70 8.28 -16.07
N GLY A 266 -8.87 8.82 -16.96
CA GLY A 266 -7.97 9.96 -16.70
C GLY A 266 -6.66 9.54 -16.04
N LEU A 267 -6.20 8.31 -16.30
CA LEU A 267 -5.05 7.65 -15.67
C LEU A 267 -3.96 7.26 -16.68
N ILE A 268 -3.95 7.88 -17.87
CA ILE A 268 -3.00 7.52 -18.95
C ILE A 268 -1.54 7.63 -18.50
N ASN A 269 -1.21 8.59 -17.63
CA ASN A 269 0.13 8.76 -17.08
C ASN A 269 0.63 7.54 -16.27
N TYR A 270 -0.25 6.60 -15.91
CA TYR A 270 0.12 5.36 -15.22
C TYR A 270 0.29 4.17 -16.17
N TYR A 271 0.04 4.33 -17.47
CA TYR A 271 0.08 3.22 -18.41
C TYR A 271 1.50 2.64 -18.58
N ALA A 272 2.53 3.49 -18.65
CA ALA A 272 3.91 3.02 -18.73
C ALA A 272 4.30 2.23 -17.47
N HIS A 273 3.91 2.69 -16.28
CA HIS A 273 4.10 1.97 -15.02
C HIS A 273 3.36 0.62 -14.99
N TYR A 274 2.16 0.55 -15.57
CA TYR A 274 1.40 -0.69 -15.75
C TYR A 274 2.09 -1.69 -16.70
N GLN A 275 2.76 -1.18 -17.76
CA GLN A 275 3.56 -2.01 -18.66
C GLN A 275 4.79 -2.56 -17.95
N ILE A 276 5.51 -1.74 -17.18
CA ILE A 276 6.64 -2.22 -16.35
C ILE A 276 6.21 -3.34 -15.42
N ALA A 277 5.06 -3.20 -14.75
CA ALA A 277 4.54 -4.26 -13.88
C ALA A 277 4.34 -5.58 -14.65
N SER A 278 4.04 -5.52 -15.95
CA SER A 278 3.88 -6.70 -16.79
C SER A 278 5.23 -7.33 -17.18
N LEU A 279 6.18 -6.49 -17.61
CA LEU A 279 7.53 -6.90 -17.98
C LEU A 279 8.28 -7.52 -16.79
N PHE A 280 8.07 -6.95 -15.60
CA PHE A 280 8.70 -7.39 -14.36
C PHE A 280 8.14 -8.72 -13.84
N THR A 281 6.81 -8.90 -13.88
CA THR A 281 6.16 -10.01 -13.17
C THR A 281 5.76 -11.21 -14.04
N HIS A 282 5.49 -10.99 -15.33
CA HIS A 282 5.03 -12.06 -16.23
C HIS A 282 6.09 -12.51 -17.22
N GLU A 283 6.91 -11.57 -17.66
CA GLU A 283 7.91 -11.83 -18.69
C GLU A 283 9.32 -12.00 -18.11
N TYR A 284 9.50 -11.67 -16.81
CA TYR A 284 10.78 -11.71 -16.10
C TYR A 284 11.92 -10.99 -16.85
N PHE A 285 11.57 -10.02 -17.70
CA PHE A 285 12.53 -9.22 -18.46
C PHE A 285 13.23 -8.19 -17.57
N LEU A 286 12.64 -7.89 -16.42
CA LEU A 286 13.19 -7.00 -15.40
C LEU A 286 13.22 -7.73 -14.06
N ASN A 287 14.26 -7.46 -13.27
CA ASN A 287 14.40 -7.88 -11.88
C ASN A 287 14.77 -6.67 -11.01
N GLU A 288 14.90 -6.88 -9.69
CA GLU A 288 15.15 -5.79 -8.74
C GLU A 288 16.44 -5.00 -9.04
N ASN A 289 17.47 -5.64 -9.60
CA ASN A 289 18.75 -4.98 -9.91
C ASN A 289 18.68 -4.07 -11.15
N ASP A 290 17.63 -4.20 -11.97
CA ASP A 290 17.44 -3.34 -13.14
C ASP A 290 16.93 -1.95 -12.75
N PHE A 291 16.40 -1.82 -11.53
CA PHE A 291 15.93 -0.57 -10.93
C PHE A 291 17.09 0.26 -10.36
N LYS A 292 17.97 0.76 -11.25
CA LYS A 292 19.19 1.48 -10.89
C LYS A 292 18.96 2.94 -10.48
N THR A 293 17.99 3.62 -11.09
CA THR A 293 17.67 5.03 -10.81
C THR A 293 16.89 5.20 -9.51
N ILE A 294 15.96 4.28 -9.24
CA ILE A 294 15.11 4.26 -8.05
C ILE A 294 15.06 2.82 -7.54
N SER A 295 15.21 2.57 -6.24
CA SER A 295 15.06 1.21 -5.72
C SER A 295 13.63 0.68 -5.97
N LEU A 296 13.48 -0.63 -6.20
CA LEU A 296 12.16 -1.23 -6.40
C LEU A 296 11.21 -0.95 -5.23
N LEU A 297 11.74 -0.95 -3.99
CA LEU A 297 10.98 -0.62 -2.78
C LEU A 297 10.44 0.82 -2.83
N ASP A 298 11.31 1.80 -3.09
CA ASP A 298 10.92 3.22 -3.17
C ASP A 298 9.89 3.46 -4.29
N TYR A 299 10.10 2.78 -5.43
CA TYR A 299 9.22 2.84 -6.56
C TYR A 299 7.82 2.29 -6.22
N LEU A 300 7.74 1.09 -5.64
CA LEU A 300 6.46 0.49 -5.25
C LEU A 300 5.74 1.30 -4.17
N ILE A 301 6.42 1.76 -3.11
CA ILE A 301 5.82 2.62 -2.08
C ILE A 301 5.21 3.86 -2.71
N THR A 302 5.95 4.51 -3.62
CA THR A 302 5.48 5.72 -4.32
C THR A 302 4.29 5.42 -5.22
N LEU A 303 4.31 4.28 -5.93
CA LEU A 303 3.18 3.83 -6.76
C LEU A 303 1.92 3.58 -5.92
N TYR A 304 2.01 2.85 -4.81
CA TYR A 304 0.87 2.62 -3.91
C TYR A 304 0.32 3.94 -3.36
N TRP A 305 1.19 4.83 -2.89
CA TRP A 305 0.76 6.14 -2.40
C TRP A 305 0.04 6.96 -3.47
N LYS A 306 0.64 7.08 -4.67
CA LYS A 306 0.04 7.81 -5.78
C LYS A 306 -1.31 7.20 -6.18
N THR A 307 -1.44 5.87 -6.20
CA THR A 307 -2.71 5.19 -6.49
C THR A 307 -3.76 5.46 -5.41
N PHE A 308 -3.38 5.56 -4.14
CA PHE A 308 -4.31 5.93 -3.07
C PHE A 308 -4.81 7.38 -3.22
N GLU A 309 -3.91 8.32 -3.51
CA GLU A 309 -4.28 9.73 -3.74
C GLU A 309 -5.30 9.87 -4.89
N LEU A 310 -5.26 8.99 -5.90
CA LEU A 310 -6.25 9.00 -6.99
C LEU A 310 -7.68 8.81 -6.48
N ILE A 311 -7.90 7.95 -5.49
CA ILE A 311 -9.26 7.60 -5.02
C ILE A 311 -9.66 8.32 -3.74
N ARG A 312 -8.70 8.87 -2.98
CA ARG A 312 -8.89 9.47 -1.66
C ARG A 312 -10.11 10.41 -1.60
N ASN A 313 -10.15 11.40 -2.48
CA ASN A 313 -11.24 12.38 -2.50
C ASN A 313 -12.59 11.76 -2.92
N ASP A 314 -12.58 10.72 -3.74
CA ASP A 314 -13.82 10.02 -4.12
C ASP A 314 -14.38 9.24 -2.93
N LEU A 315 -13.52 8.59 -2.13
CA LEU A 315 -13.93 7.89 -0.91
C LEU A 315 -14.55 8.88 0.09
N ILE A 316 -13.89 10.02 0.32
CA ILE A 316 -14.40 11.05 1.24
C ILE A 316 -15.80 11.53 0.81
N LYS A 317 -15.96 11.80 -0.49
CA LYS A 317 -17.25 12.25 -1.06
C LYS A 317 -18.31 11.17 -0.99
N LEU A 318 -17.99 9.94 -1.39
CA LEU A 318 -18.95 8.86 -1.52
C LEU A 318 -19.57 8.45 -0.17
N PHE A 319 -18.80 8.58 0.91
CA PHE A 319 -19.21 8.23 2.26
C PHE A 319 -19.66 9.44 3.09
N ASN A 320 -19.72 10.65 2.50
CA ASN A 320 -20.28 11.88 3.09
C ASN A 320 -19.80 12.23 4.52
N LYS A 321 -18.49 12.20 4.77
CA LYS A 321 -17.98 12.33 6.15
C LYS A 321 -17.36 13.68 6.48
N SER A 322 -17.44 14.03 7.76
CA SER A 322 -16.99 15.32 8.27
C SER A 322 -15.46 15.40 8.30
N ARG A 323 -14.92 16.63 8.33
CA ARG A 323 -13.47 16.83 8.49
C ARG A 323 -12.95 16.29 9.83
N ASP A 324 -13.79 16.21 10.85
CA ASP A 324 -13.40 15.73 12.17
C ASP A 324 -13.20 14.21 12.17
N ASP A 325 -14.03 13.46 11.44
CA ASP A 325 -13.90 12.00 11.28
C ASP A 325 -12.55 11.61 10.64
N LEU A 326 -11.98 12.49 9.81
CA LEU A 326 -10.75 12.24 9.06
C LEU A 326 -9.51 12.88 9.69
N LYS A 327 -9.65 13.60 10.81
CA LYS A 327 -8.56 14.41 11.39
C LYS A 327 -7.31 13.59 11.74
N LYS A 328 -7.51 12.39 12.31
CA LYS A 328 -6.41 11.46 12.66
C LYS A 328 -5.71 10.94 11.40
N ILE A 329 -6.49 10.55 10.39
CA ILE A 329 -5.99 10.02 9.11
C ILE A 329 -5.23 11.10 8.34
N ALA A 330 -5.72 12.34 8.35
CA ALA A 330 -5.09 13.48 7.67
C ALA A 330 -3.68 13.78 8.20
N SER A 331 -3.41 13.56 9.49
CA SER A 331 -2.06 13.67 10.05
C SER A 331 -1.12 12.63 9.42
N PHE A 332 -1.57 11.37 9.33
CA PHE A 332 -0.78 10.32 8.72
C PHE A 332 -0.54 10.55 7.22
N GLU A 333 -1.55 11.04 6.48
CA GLU A 333 -1.39 11.42 5.09
C GLU A 333 -0.39 12.58 4.91
N SER A 334 -0.39 13.57 5.81
CA SER A 334 0.57 14.69 5.78
C SER A 334 2.00 14.20 6.03
N GLU A 335 2.19 13.33 7.01
CA GLU A 335 3.46 12.67 7.27
C GLU A 335 3.92 11.85 6.06
N MET A 336 3.02 11.07 5.44
CA MET A 336 3.36 10.28 4.26
C MET A 336 3.83 11.14 3.08
N ARG A 337 3.17 12.28 2.84
CA ARG A 337 3.61 13.24 1.81
C ARG A 337 5.02 13.76 2.08
N LYS A 338 5.36 14.05 3.35
CA LYS A 338 6.72 14.43 3.73
C LYS A 338 7.71 13.30 3.49
N LEU A 339 7.36 12.07 3.87
CA LEU A 339 8.24 10.91 3.71
C LEU A 339 8.48 10.51 2.24
N ILE A 340 7.53 10.75 1.34
CA ILE A 340 7.73 10.50 -0.11
C ILE A 340 8.41 11.67 -0.81
N SER A 341 8.37 12.88 -0.25
CA SER A 341 8.96 14.05 -0.90
C SER A 341 10.46 13.90 -1.22
N CYS A 342 11.19 13.12 -0.43
CA CYS A 342 12.62 12.85 -0.66
C CYS A 342 12.90 11.93 -1.86
N THR A 343 11.94 11.09 -2.27
CA THR A 343 12.08 10.20 -3.44
C THR A 343 11.27 10.70 -4.65
N GLN A 344 10.57 11.83 -4.52
CA GLN A 344 9.66 12.34 -5.54
C GLN A 344 10.39 12.75 -6.82
N GLU A 345 11.53 13.44 -6.70
CA GLU A 345 12.32 13.90 -7.85
C GLU A 345 12.86 12.71 -8.65
N ILE A 346 13.49 11.76 -7.95
CA ILE A 346 14.01 10.51 -8.52
C ILE A 346 12.89 9.70 -9.19
N PHE A 347 11.72 9.58 -8.54
CA PHE A 347 10.57 8.91 -9.12
C PHE A 347 10.12 9.59 -10.41
N ASN A 348 10.03 10.93 -10.42
CA ASN A 348 9.61 11.68 -11.60
C ASN A 348 10.62 11.56 -12.74
N GLU A 349 11.92 11.61 -12.45
CA GLU A 349 12.99 11.36 -13.43
C GLU A 349 12.85 9.98 -14.05
N PHE A 350 12.70 8.95 -13.22
CA PHE A 350 12.45 7.60 -13.70
C PHE A 350 11.18 7.51 -14.56
N SER A 351 10.06 8.10 -14.11
CA SER A 351 8.79 8.15 -14.86
C SER A 351 8.92 8.84 -16.21
N LEU A 352 9.72 9.89 -16.33
CA LEU A 352 9.94 10.60 -17.59
C LEU A 352 10.62 9.71 -18.62
N GLY A 353 11.58 8.87 -18.19
CA GLY A 353 12.27 7.92 -19.06
C GLY A 353 11.40 6.75 -19.57
N LEU A 354 10.15 6.64 -19.12
CA LEU A 354 9.22 5.59 -19.55
C LEU A 354 8.29 6.00 -20.69
N ASN A 355 8.22 7.30 -21.00
CA ASN A 355 7.42 7.86 -22.10
C ASN A 355 8.32 8.13 -23.30
#